data_AF-A0A2E9P4R2-F1
#
_entry.id   AF-A0A2E9P4R2-F1
#
_cell.length_a   1.000
_cell.length_b   1.000
_cell.length_c   1.000
_cell.angle_alpha   90.00
_cell.angle_beta   90.00
_cell.angle_gamma   90.00
#
_symmetry.space_group_name_H-M   'P 1'
#
loop_
_entity.id
_entity.type
_entity.pdbx_description
1 polymer ?
#
loop_
_entity_poly.entity_id
_entity_poly.type
_entity_poly.pdbx_seq_one_letter_code
_entity_poly.pdbx_strand_id
1 'polypeptide(L)'
;MDDRQLPLYESIDQAIDARVRGGILPLTRAAADPIVRRGVVRNPKGWTWASDKFLTSPPLFRMDEQQIRVFIERLDMPVSQASGDAGFFRDSLFLPARIELCRDIRVETFEGGHHLHLEGAEGPIARWLLERLS
;
A
#
# COMPACT_ATOMS: atom_id res chain seq x y z
N MET A 1 -23.87 19.62 1.43
CA MET A 1 -23.89 18.15 1.57
C MET A 1 -22.77 17.61 0.69
N ASP A 2 -22.08 16.55 1.12
CA ASP A 2 -21.02 15.93 0.32
C ASP A 2 -21.64 15.02 -0.76
N ASP A 3 -21.64 15.51 -2.00
CA ASP A 3 -22.25 14.88 -3.17
C ASP A 3 -21.30 13.91 -3.91
N ARG A 4 -20.11 13.62 -3.36
CA ARG A 4 -19.19 12.63 -3.95
C ARG A 4 -19.85 11.25 -4.00
N GLN A 5 -19.94 10.69 -5.20
CA GLN A 5 -20.42 9.35 -5.44
C GLN A 5 -19.27 8.39 -5.72
N LEU A 6 -19.40 7.17 -5.22
CA LEU A 6 -18.49 6.10 -5.58
C LEU A 6 -18.65 5.75 -7.06
N PRO A 7 -17.56 5.38 -7.74
CA PRO A 7 -17.63 4.99 -9.14
C PRO A 7 -18.50 3.73 -9.31
N LEU A 8 -19.17 3.66 -10.45
CA LEU A 8 -20.01 2.54 -10.85
C LEU A 8 -19.39 1.89 -12.09
N TYR A 9 -19.38 0.56 -12.10
CA TYR A 9 -18.82 -0.25 -13.18
C TYR A 9 -19.85 -1.27 -13.66
N GLU A 10 -19.89 -1.52 -14.96
CA GLU A 10 -20.77 -2.49 -15.60
C GLU A 10 -20.29 -3.93 -15.35
N SER A 11 -18.98 -4.12 -15.19
CA SER A 11 -18.36 -5.42 -14.95
C SER A 11 -17.19 -5.33 -13.97
N ILE A 12 -16.80 -6.48 -13.40
CA ILE A 12 -15.58 -6.59 -12.60
C ILE A 12 -14.35 -6.23 -13.45
N ASP A 13 -14.29 -6.65 -14.71
CA ASP A 13 -13.18 -6.33 -15.59
C ASP A 13 -13.00 -4.82 -15.79
N GLN A 14 -14.10 -4.07 -15.92
CA GLN A 14 -14.04 -2.61 -16.01
C GLN A 14 -13.53 -1.99 -14.71
N ALA A 15 -13.91 -2.54 -13.55
CA ALA A 15 -13.39 -2.11 -12.26
C ALA A 15 -11.89 -2.40 -12.11
N ILE A 16 -11.42 -3.55 -12.61
CA ILE A 16 -9.99 -3.91 -12.65
C ILE A 16 -9.22 -2.92 -13.53
N ASP A 17 -9.71 -2.67 -14.73
CA ASP A 17 -9.12 -1.71 -15.66
C ASP A 17 -9.07 -0.29 -15.07
N ALA A 18 -10.11 0.12 -14.35
CA ALA A 18 -10.12 1.38 -13.63
C ALA A 18 -9.07 1.41 -12.51
N ARG A 19 -8.87 0.31 -11.77
CA ARG A 19 -7.85 0.24 -10.69
C ARG A 19 -6.43 0.28 -11.23
N VAL A 20 -6.17 -0.34 -12.37
CA VAL A 20 -4.87 -0.32 -13.07
C VAL A 20 -4.55 1.10 -13.55
N ARG A 21 -5.53 1.81 -14.16
CA ARG A 21 -5.32 3.17 -14.69
C ARG A 21 -5.34 4.27 -13.63
N GLY A 22 -6.17 4.14 -12.60
CA GLY A 22 -6.48 5.21 -11.65
C GLY A 22 -5.55 5.29 -10.43
N GLY A 23 -4.58 4.39 -10.31
CA GLY A 23 -3.62 4.39 -9.20
C GLY A 23 -2.55 5.48 -9.35
N ILE A 24 -2.19 6.12 -8.23
CA ILE A 24 -0.98 6.97 -8.16
C ILE A 24 0.28 6.13 -8.40
N LEU A 25 0.20 4.84 -8.04
CA LEU A 25 1.30 3.88 -8.13
C LEU A 25 0.91 2.80 -9.15
N PRO A 26 1.79 2.50 -10.13
CA PRO A 26 1.53 1.47 -11.13
C PRO A 26 1.18 0.13 -10.47
N LEU A 27 0.24 -0.58 -11.07
CA LEU A 27 -0.20 -1.90 -10.63
C LEU A 27 -0.60 -2.72 -11.86
N THR A 28 -0.05 -3.92 -11.99
CA THR A 28 -0.42 -4.86 -13.05
C THR A 28 -1.87 -5.32 -12.92
N ARG A 29 -2.46 -5.73 -14.05
CA ARG A 29 -3.83 -6.28 -14.05
C ARG A 29 -3.95 -7.52 -13.16
N ALA A 30 -2.95 -8.41 -13.21
CA ALA A 30 -2.92 -9.62 -12.40
C ALA A 30 -2.95 -9.32 -10.90
N ALA A 31 -2.19 -8.31 -10.45
CA ALA A 31 -2.19 -7.88 -9.06
C ALA A 31 -3.47 -7.11 -8.66
N ALA A 32 -4.09 -6.39 -9.60
CA ALA A 32 -5.34 -5.65 -9.36
C ALA A 32 -6.58 -6.56 -9.24
N ASP A 33 -6.64 -7.68 -9.97
CA ASP A 33 -7.78 -8.61 -9.99
C ASP A 33 -8.22 -9.06 -8.57
N PRO A 34 -7.36 -9.65 -7.73
CA PRO A 34 -7.78 -10.11 -6.40
C PRO A 34 -8.22 -8.97 -5.47
N ILE A 35 -7.59 -7.79 -5.60
CA ILE A 35 -7.96 -6.59 -4.82
C ILE A 35 -9.38 -6.16 -5.20
N VAL A 36 -9.65 -6.05 -6.50
CA VAL A 36 -10.93 -5.57 -7.01
C VAL A 36 -12.03 -6.58 -6.68
N ARG A 37 -11.83 -7.87 -6.95
CA ARG A 37 -12.82 -8.92 -6.63
C ARG A 37 -13.21 -8.93 -5.16
N ARG A 38 -12.26 -8.68 -4.26
CA ARG A 38 -12.54 -8.57 -2.82
C ARG A 38 -13.21 -7.25 -2.44
N GLY A 39 -12.83 -6.16 -3.11
CA GLY A 39 -13.22 -4.80 -2.73
C GLY A 39 -14.50 -4.28 -3.36
N VAL A 40 -15.00 -4.88 -4.44
CA VAL A 40 -16.26 -4.47 -5.08
C VAL A 40 -17.45 -5.28 -4.62
N VAL A 41 -18.61 -4.63 -4.60
CA VAL A 41 -19.91 -5.23 -4.32
C VAL A 41 -20.87 -4.95 -5.46
N ARG A 42 -21.81 -5.87 -5.68
CA ARG A 42 -22.86 -5.72 -6.69
C ARG A 42 -24.07 -5.01 -6.08
N ASN A 43 -24.56 -3.98 -6.76
CA ASN A 43 -25.81 -3.29 -6.46
C ASN A 43 -26.72 -3.30 -7.72
N PRO A 44 -27.98 -2.81 -7.63
CA PRO A 44 -28.91 -2.82 -8.76
C PRO A 44 -28.43 -2.04 -10.01
N LYS A 45 -27.50 -1.10 -9.85
CA LYS A 45 -26.97 -0.26 -10.94
C LYS A 45 -25.68 -0.82 -11.55
N GLY A 46 -25.00 -1.76 -10.88
CA GLY A 46 -23.72 -2.31 -11.32
C GLY A 46 -22.80 -2.71 -10.16
N TRP A 47 -21.50 -2.70 -10.41
CA TRP A 47 -20.45 -2.95 -9.43
C TRP A 47 -19.90 -1.64 -8.88
N THR A 48 -19.63 -1.58 -7.60
CA THR A 48 -19.03 -0.40 -6.96
C THR A 48 -18.13 -0.83 -5.81
N TRP A 49 -17.20 0.03 -5.39
CA TRP A 49 -16.35 -0.26 -4.24
C TRP A 49 -17.17 -0.31 -2.94
N ALA A 50 -16.91 -1.31 -2.10
CA ALA A 50 -17.31 -1.28 -0.70
C ALA A 50 -16.37 -0.35 0.09
N SER A 51 -16.46 0.96 -0.19
CA SER A 51 -15.59 1.99 0.39
C SER A 51 -16.43 3.09 1.02
N ASP A 52 -15.96 3.64 2.14
CA ASP A 52 -16.55 4.83 2.73
C ASP A 52 -16.01 6.08 2.01
N LYS A 53 -16.90 6.95 1.54
CA LYS A 53 -16.54 8.20 0.83
C LYS A 53 -15.67 9.12 1.68
N PHE A 54 -15.78 9.06 3.01
CA PHE A 54 -15.01 9.91 3.91
C PHE A 54 -13.53 9.58 3.94
N LEU A 55 -13.11 8.38 3.50
CA LEU A 55 -11.69 7.99 3.40
C LEU A 55 -10.89 8.87 2.42
N THR A 56 -11.57 9.56 1.51
CA THR A 56 -10.94 10.51 0.57
C THR A 56 -11.03 11.96 1.03
N SER A 57 -11.53 12.21 2.24
CA SER A 57 -11.58 13.56 2.81
C SER A 57 -10.20 13.99 3.28
N PRO A 58 -9.87 15.29 3.24
CA PRO A 58 -8.63 15.78 3.84
C PRO A 58 -8.55 15.37 5.31
N PRO A 59 -7.39 14.88 5.79
CA PRO A 59 -7.24 14.54 7.19
C PRO A 59 -7.37 15.81 8.05
N LEU A 60 -8.07 15.72 9.18
CA LEU A 60 -8.20 16.81 10.15
C LEU A 60 -6.88 17.10 10.88
N PHE A 61 -5.97 16.13 10.88
CA PHE A 61 -4.68 16.20 11.56
C PHE A 61 -3.61 15.47 10.73
N ARG A 62 -2.42 16.05 10.63
CA ARG A 62 -1.21 15.39 10.10
C ARG A 62 -0.13 15.46 11.17
N MET A 63 0.57 14.34 11.38
CA MET A 63 1.72 14.34 12.27
C MET A 63 2.86 15.13 11.64
N ASP A 64 3.53 15.92 12.46
CA ASP A 64 4.83 16.49 12.09
C ASP A 64 5.95 15.44 12.22
N GLU A 65 7.15 15.79 11.75
CA GLU A 65 8.28 14.86 11.80
C GLU A 65 8.69 14.50 13.23
N GLN A 66 8.62 15.43 14.19
CA GLN A 66 9.00 15.15 15.58
C GLN A 66 8.07 14.10 16.19
N GLN A 67 6.77 14.22 15.93
CA GLN A 67 5.76 13.26 16.34
C GLN A 67 6.00 11.89 15.70
N ILE A 68 6.29 11.83 14.40
CA ILE A 68 6.59 10.58 13.70
C ILE A 68 7.82 9.89 14.32
N ARG A 69 8.91 10.63 14.53
CA ARG A 69 10.15 10.11 15.14
C ARG A 69 9.90 9.49 16.51
N VAL A 70 9.11 10.16 17.35
CA VAL A 70 8.73 9.71 18.70
C VAL A 70 8.03 8.34 18.69
N PHE A 71 7.27 8.01 17.64
CA PHE A 71 6.69 6.68 17.45
C PHE A 71 7.73 5.65 17.03
N ILE A 72 8.59 6.00 16.07
CA ILE A 72 9.61 5.09 15.54
C ILE A 72 10.62 4.71 16.61
N GLU A 73 11.11 5.69 17.39
CA GLU A 73 12.06 5.49 18.50
C GLU A 73 11.49 4.62 19.63
N ARG A 74 10.16 4.49 19.72
CA ARG A 74 9.46 3.66 20.71
C ARG A 74 9.23 2.22 20.27
N LEU A 75 9.57 1.87 19.03
CA LEU A 75 9.52 0.48 18.59
C LEU A 75 10.54 -0.33 19.38
N ASP A 76 10.04 -1.25 20.22
CA ASP A 76 10.82 -2.11 21.09
C ASP A 76 10.91 -3.56 20.56
N MET A 77 10.19 -3.86 19.48
CA MET A 77 10.19 -5.15 18.81
C MET A 77 11.11 -5.17 17.57
N PRO A 78 11.54 -6.37 17.15
CA PRO A 78 12.22 -6.56 15.87
C PRO A 78 11.38 -6.08 14.66
N VAL A 79 11.95 -5.25 13.78
CA VAL A 79 11.29 -4.72 12.57
C VAL A 79 11.95 -5.29 11.30
N SER A 80 11.12 -5.71 10.35
CA SER A 80 11.56 -6.10 8.99
C SER A 80 10.92 -5.18 7.96
N GLN A 81 11.71 -4.33 7.32
CA GLN A 81 11.24 -3.45 6.24
C GLN A 81 11.65 -4.00 4.88
N ALA A 82 10.68 -4.51 4.12
CA ALA A 82 10.87 -4.85 2.71
C ALA A 82 10.60 -3.62 1.83
N SER A 83 11.56 -3.27 0.99
CA SER A 83 11.47 -2.13 0.06
C SER A 83 11.55 -2.62 -1.39
N GLY A 84 10.91 -1.90 -2.31
CA GLY A 84 11.11 -2.09 -3.74
C GLY A 84 12.26 -1.21 -4.25
N ASP A 85 13.00 -1.69 -5.24
CA ASP A 85 14.04 -0.93 -5.93
C ASP A 85 13.47 0.10 -6.93
N ALA A 86 12.16 0.11 -7.16
CA ALA A 86 11.45 1.04 -8.02
C ALA A 86 10.26 1.70 -7.32
N GLY A 87 9.80 2.81 -7.88
CA GLY A 87 8.61 3.53 -7.42
C GLY A 87 8.86 4.53 -6.29
N PHE A 88 7.83 4.79 -5.50
CA PHE A 88 7.72 5.98 -4.65
C PHE A 88 8.81 6.12 -3.58
N PHE A 89 9.33 5.01 -3.07
CA PHE A 89 10.28 5.02 -1.95
C PHE A 89 11.74 4.88 -2.37
N ARG A 90 12.03 4.63 -3.67
CA ARG A 90 13.39 4.45 -4.17
C ARG A 90 14.29 5.64 -3.82
N ASP A 91 13.77 6.84 -4.03
CA ASP A 91 14.50 8.11 -3.84
C ASP A 91 13.97 8.89 -2.61
N SER A 92 13.46 8.18 -1.59
CA SER A 92 12.88 8.82 -0.41
C SER A 92 13.94 9.54 0.44
N LEU A 93 13.77 10.86 0.61
CA LEU A 93 14.65 11.69 1.43
C LEU A 93 14.47 11.47 2.95
N PHE A 94 13.30 10.96 3.38
CA PHE A 94 12.99 10.81 4.81
C PHE A 94 13.27 9.40 5.33
N LEU A 95 13.25 8.39 4.46
CA LEU A 95 13.29 6.99 4.89
C LEU A 95 14.64 6.60 5.53
N PRO A 96 15.82 6.99 5.00
CA PRO A 96 17.10 6.66 5.64
C PRO A 96 17.18 7.18 7.09
N ALA A 97 16.83 8.45 7.30
CA ALA A 97 16.85 9.07 8.63
C ALA A 97 15.84 8.44 9.61
N ARG A 98 14.77 7.80 9.10
CA ARG A 98 13.79 7.09 9.93
C ARG A 98 14.22 5.66 10.25
N ILE A 99 14.89 4.97 9.32
CA ILE A 99 15.47 3.65 9.57
C ILE A 99 16.49 3.72 10.72
N GLU A 100 17.31 4.77 10.77
CA GLU A 100 18.30 5.00 11.83
C GLU A 100 17.69 5.15 13.23
N LEU A 101 16.40 5.47 13.34
CA LEU A 101 15.71 5.61 14.63
C LEU A 101 15.23 4.27 15.19
N CYS A 102 15.06 3.27 14.34
CA CYS A 102 14.66 1.94 14.76
C CYS A 102 15.85 1.22 15.40
N ARG A 103 15.71 0.84 16.67
CA ARG A 103 16.76 0.12 17.40
C ARG A 103 17.10 -1.23 16.79
N ASP A 104 16.08 -1.98 16.39
CA ASP A 104 16.24 -3.32 15.84
C ASP A 104 15.44 -3.45 14.53
N ILE A 105 16.05 -3.00 13.44
CA ILE A 105 15.49 -3.09 12.09
C ILE A 105 16.44 -3.83 11.17
N ARG A 106 15.88 -4.66 10.30
CA ARG A 106 16.54 -5.08 9.06
C ARG A 106 15.77 -4.53 7.87
N VAL A 107 16.51 -4.13 6.85
CA VAL A 107 15.96 -3.60 5.60
C VAL A 107 16.48 -4.46 4.47
N GLU A 108 15.58 -4.90 3.59
CA GLU A 108 15.93 -5.61 2.37
C GLU A 108 15.22 -4.94 1.19
N THR A 109 15.96 -4.76 0.10
CA THR A 109 15.43 -4.19 -1.13
C THR A 109 15.27 -5.31 -2.15
N PHE A 110 14.04 -5.50 -2.61
CA PHE A 110 13.68 -6.49 -3.62
C PHE A 110 13.39 -5.79 -4.95
N GLU A 111 13.52 -6.53 -6.04
CA GLU A 111 13.09 -6.08 -7.37
C GLU A 111 11.59 -5.78 -7.35
N GLY A 112 11.20 -4.59 -7.80
CA GLY A 112 9.81 -4.23 -8.03
C GLY A 112 9.40 -2.84 -7.53
N GLY A 113 8.17 -2.47 -7.90
CA GLY A 113 7.55 -1.21 -7.52
C GLY A 113 6.92 -1.22 -6.13
N HIS A 114 5.99 -0.29 -5.88
CA HIS A 114 5.28 -0.21 -4.59
C HIS A 114 4.48 -1.47 -4.24
N HIS A 115 3.92 -2.15 -5.25
CA HIS A 115 3.09 -3.34 -5.08
C HIS A 115 3.89 -4.64 -5.30
N LEU A 116 5.21 -4.63 -5.14
CA LEU A 116 6.13 -5.75 -5.41
C LEU A 116 5.68 -7.10 -4.84
N HIS A 117 5.05 -7.12 -3.67
CA HIS A 117 4.53 -8.33 -3.00
C HIS A 117 3.32 -8.95 -3.69
N LEU A 118 2.81 -8.34 -4.77
CA LEU A 118 1.78 -8.89 -5.65
C LEU A 118 2.31 -9.05 -7.09
N GLU A 119 3.56 -8.68 -7.34
CA GLU A 119 4.13 -8.50 -8.68
C GLU A 119 5.45 -9.27 -8.85
N GLY A 120 5.59 -10.42 -8.20
CA GLY A 120 6.69 -11.37 -8.38
C GLY A 120 7.66 -11.46 -7.20
N ALA A 121 7.64 -10.50 -6.27
CA ALA A 121 8.52 -10.51 -5.10
C ALA A 121 7.91 -11.25 -3.88
N GLU A 122 6.68 -11.75 -3.96
CA GLU A 122 5.98 -12.41 -2.85
C GLU A 122 6.78 -13.55 -2.22
N GLY A 123 7.38 -14.43 -3.04
CA GLY A 123 8.15 -15.59 -2.58
C GLY A 123 9.45 -15.19 -1.87
N PRO A 124 10.32 -14.38 -2.49
CA PRO A 124 11.51 -13.82 -1.84
C PRO A 124 11.20 -13.07 -0.54
N ILE A 125 10.18 -12.19 -0.53
CA ILE A 125 9.76 -11.45 0.67
C ILE A 125 9.32 -12.41 1.77
N ALA A 126 8.47 -13.39 1.45
CA ALA A 126 7.98 -14.36 2.43
C ALA A 126 9.13 -15.17 3.06
N ARG A 127 10.09 -15.64 2.27
CA ARG A 127 11.27 -16.36 2.79
C ARG A 127 12.09 -15.47 3.72
N TRP A 128 12.41 -14.26 3.29
CA TRP A 128 13.18 -13.32 4.09
C TRP A 128 12.48 -13.02 5.42
N LEU A 129 11.16 -12.77 5.41
CA LEU A 129 10.37 -12.54 6.63
C LEU A 129 10.46 -13.72 7.61
N LEU A 130 10.39 -14.96 7.11
CA LEU A 130 10.45 -16.17 7.93
C LEU A 130 11.79 -16.36 8.64
N GLU A 131 12.91 -15.92 8.05
CA GLU A 131 14.26 -16.03 8.65
C GLU A 131 14.41 -15.32 10.01
N ARG A 132 13.49 -14.40 10.35
CA ARG A 132 13.49 -13.68 11.64
C ARG A 132 12.48 -14.20 12.65
N LEU A 133 11.67 -15.17 12.23
CA LEU A 133 10.76 -15.92 13.12
C LEU A 133 11.40 -17.23 13.60
N SER A 134 12.42 -17.72 12.88
CA SER A 134 13.29 -18.83 13.24
C SER A 134 14.41 -18.40 14.19
#